data_AF-A0AAD4C490-F1
#
_entry.id   AF-A0AAD4C490-F1
#
_cell.length_a   1.000
_cell.length_b   1.000
_cell.length_c   1.000
_cell.angle_alpha   90.00
_cell.angle_beta   90.00
_cell.angle_gamma   90.00
#
_symmetry.space_group_name_H-M   'P 1'
#
loop_
_entity.id
_entity.type
_entity.pdbx_description
1 polymer ?
#
loop_
_entity_poly.entity_id
_entity_poly.type
_entity_poly.pdbx_seq_one_letter_code
_entity_poly.pdbx_strand_id
1 'polypeptide(L)'
;MLACIFVLVAGASDGGKDLGGSIGYLFIIPPLSFLLWYRPIYNGYMKEQALYYYMYFFFGGFHLLFSVYMIIGIPSTGSAGLIQTIQMFSQGHLVAGILGAFATAGWTLQGVGSAFYYRQIWYHHTAAGHTMDKAKAELANHGAKAYFTRG
;
A
#
# COMPACT_ATOMS: atom_id res chain seq x y z
N MET A 1 -6.65 8.95 -7.81
CA MET A 1 -7.43 10.21 -7.82
C MET A 1 -7.41 10.87 -9.19
N LEU A 2 -6.28 11.39 -9.69
CA LEU A 2 -6.24 12.10 -10.98
C LEU A 2 -6.83 11.27 -12.13
N ALA A 3 -6.39 10.03 -12.32
CA ALA A 3 -6.99 9.15 -13.33
C ALA A 3 -8.50 8.92 -13.12
N CYS A 4 -8.97 8.79 -11.87
CA CYS A 4 -10.40 8.64 -11.56
C CYS A 4 -11.23 9.89 -11.90
N ILE A 5 -10.64 11.10 -11.78
CA ILE A 5 -11.29 12.34 -12.23
C ILE A 5 -11.54 12.29 -13.73
N PHE A 6 -10.55 11.87 -14.52
CA PHE A 6 -10.72 11.77 -15.98
C PHE A 6 -11.63 10.62 -16.41
N VAL A 7 -11.67 9.52 -15.65
CA VAL A 7 -12.67 8.44 -15.84
C VAL A 7 -14.09 8.97 -15.59
N LEU A 8 -14.30 9.78 -14.55
CA LEU A 8 -15.58 10.44 -14.29
C LEU A 8 -15.95 11.43 -15.40
N VAL A 9 -15.00 12.28 -15.82
CA VAL A 9 -15.22 13.25 -16.91
C VAL A 9 -15.48 12.57 -18.25
N ALA A 10 -14.94 11.38 -18.48
CA ALA A 10 -15.22 10.55 -19.65
C ALA A 10 -16.64 9.95 -19.65
N GLY A 11 -17.41 10.11 -18.57
CA GLY A 11 -18.80 9.63 -18.48
C GLY A 11 -18.93 8.16 -18.08
N ALA A 12 -17.90 7.57 -17.47
CA ALA A 12 -17.98 6.19 -16.97
C ALA A 12 -19.08 6.09 -15.88
N SER A 13 -19.92 5.05 -15.97
CA SER A 13 -21.06 4.80 -15.06
C SER A 13 -20.68 4.82 -13.58
N ASP A 14 -19.48 4.33 -13.26
CA ASP A 14 -18.98 4.19 -11.90
C ASP A 14 -17.89 5.21 -11.54
N GLY A 15 -17.59 6.16 -12.42
CA GLY A 15 -16.51 7.14 -12.23
C GLY A 15 -16.65 7.98 -10.96
N GLY A 16 -17.89 8.23 -10.50
CA GLY A 16 -18.15 8.96 -9.26
C GLY A 16 -17.76 8.16 -8.01
N LYS A 17 -18.07 6.85 -8.03
CA LYS A 17 -17.68 5.93 -6.96
C LYS A 17 -16.16 5.74 -6.94
N ASP A 18 -15.55 5.64 -8.12
CA ASP A 18 -14.10 5.54 -8.24
C ASP A 18 -13.38 6.79 -7.74
N LEU A 19 -13.90 7.98 -8.05
CA LEU A 19 -13.37 9.21 -7.50
C LEU A 19 -13.49 9.22 -5.97
N GLY A 20 -14.66 8.91 -5.43
CA GLY A 20 -14.93 8.86 -3.99
C GLY A 20 -13.98 7.92 -3.25
N GLY A 21 -13.82 6.68 -3.72
CA GLY A 21 -12.87 5.73 -3.15
C GLY A 21 -11.43 6.25 -3.16
N SER A 22 -11.01 6.86 -4.28
CA SER A 22 -9.66 7.38 -4.42
C SER A 22 -9.35 8.59 -3.53
N ILE A 23 -10.36 9.39 -3.19
CA ILE A 23 -10.24 10.49 -2.21
C ILE A 23 -10.09 9.92 -0.81
N GLY A 24 -10.89 8.89 -0.45
CA GLY A 24 -10.75 8.19 0.83
C GLY A 24 -9.34 7.64 1.02
N TYR A 25 -8.77 7.01 0.00
CA TYR A 25 -7.39 6.52 0.04
C TYR A 25 -6.36 7.63 0.25
N LEU A 26 -6.57 8.81 -0.34
CA LEU A 26 -5.65 9.94 -0.19
C LEU A 26 -5.54 10.44 1.26
N PHE A 27 -6.62 10.38 2.04
CA PHE A 27 -6.58 10.83 3.44
C PHE A 27 -6.21 9.72 4.43
N ILE A 28 -6.52 8.46 4.11
CA ILE A 28 -6.32 7.34 5.03
C ILE A 28 -4.94 6.70 4.85
N ILE A 29 -4.52 6.44 3.61
CA ILE A 29 -3.29 5.70 3.34
C ILE A 29 -2.05 6.46 3.79
N PRO A 30 -1.87 7.77 3.54
CA PRO A 30 -0.67 8.48 3.98
C PRO A 30 -0.41 8.43 5.49
N PRO A 31 -1.35 8.81 6.39
CA PRO A 31 -1.09 8.75 7.82
C PRO A 31 -0.92 7.32 8.34
N LEU A 32 -1.72 6.36 7.85
CA LEU A 32 -1.57 4.96 8.24
C LEU A 32 -0.25 4.38 7.76
N SER A 33 0.19 4.74 6.55
CA SER A 33 1.44 4.24 5.98
C SER A 33 2.64 4.60 6.81
N PHE A 34 2.67 5.86 7.27
CA PHE A 34 3.70 6.37 8.14
C PHE A 34 3.73 5.59 9.47
N LEU A 35 2.57 5.41 10.10
CA LEU A 35 2.47 4.80 11.43
C LEU A 35 2.66 3.28 11.43
N LEU A 36 2.20 2.59 10.38
CA LEU A 36 2.04 1.13 10.38
C LEU A 36 3.14 0.37 9.64
N TRP A 37 3.85 0.99 8.70
CA TRP A 37 4.97 0.31 8.04
C TRP A 37 6.25 1.15 7.94
N TYR A 38 6.21 2.45 7.66
CA TYR A 38 7.45 3.23 7.56
C TYR A 38 8.12 3.47 8.93
N ARG A 39 7.36 3.89 9.94
CA ARG A 39 7.87 4.07 11.30
C ARG A 39 8.34 2.76 11.95
N PRO A 40 7.59 1.64 11.89
CA PRO A 40 8.08 0.39 12.45
C PRO A 40 9.33 -0.11 11.73
N ILE A 41 9.44 -0.04 10.40
CA ILE A 41 10.67 -0.51 9.76
C ILE A 41 11.88 0.35 10.12
N TYR A 42 11.72 1.68 10.20
CA TYR A 42 12.77 2.58 10.68
C TYR A 42 13.23 2.18 12.10
N ASN A 43 12.28 1.97 13.01
CA ASN A 43 12.59 1.55 14.37
C ASN A 43 13.17 0.13 14.45
N GLY A 44 12.77 -0.76 13.53
CA GLY A 44 13.31 -2.11 13.39
C GLY A 44 14.81 -2.07 13.12
N TYR A 45 15.23 -1.31 12.10
CA TYR A 45 16.64 -1.13 11.79
C TYR A 45 17.41 -0.31 12.84
N MET A 46 16.78 0.70 13.43
CA MET A 46 17.47 1.56 14.40
C MET A 46 17.69 0.85 15.75
N LYS A 47 16.73 0.04 16.20
CA LYS A 47 16.76 -0.60 17.54
C LYS A 47 17.05 -2.09 17.49
N GLU A 48 17.06 -2.70 16.31
CA GLU A 48 17.25 -4.15 16.10
C GLU A 48 16.36 -4.99 17.04
N GLN A 49 15.07 -4.62 17.08
CA GLN A 49 14.03 -5.32 17.88
C GLN A 49 13.08 -6.09 16.97
N ALA A 50 12.82 -7.35 17.32
CA ALA A 50 12.01 -8.27 16.51
C ALA A 50 10.57 -7.76 16.31
N LEU A 51 9.98 -7.16 17.35
CA LEU A 51 8.60 -6.67 17.35
C LEU A 51 8.33 -5.70 16.19
N TYR A 52 9.24 -4.78 15.92
CA TYR A 52 9.08 -3.78 14.87
C TYR A 52 9.09 -4.39 13.46
N TYR A 53 9.95 -5.38 13.22
CA TYR A 53 9.96 -6.13 11.95
C TYR A 53 8.65 -6.88 11.73
N TYR A 54 8.13 -7.56 12.75
CA TYR A 54 6.87 -8.28 12.62
C TYR A 54 5.64 -7.38 12.46
N MET A 55 5.63 -6.19 13.08
CA MET A 55 4.60 -5.19 12.81
C MET A 55 4.65 -4.70 11.35
N TYR A 56 5.85 -4.44 10.84
CA TYR A 56 6.04 -4.10 9.42
C TYR A 56 5.54 -5.23 8.51
N PHE A 57 5.88 -6.50 8.78
CA PHE A 57 5.45 -7.62 7.97
C PHE A 57 3.93 -7.79 7.95
N PHE A 58 3.28 -7.62 9.10
CA PHE A 58 1.83 -7.72 9.18
C PHE A 58 1.12 -6.63 8.36
N PHE A 59 1.37 -5.35 8.68
CA PHE A 59 0.67 -4.25 8.01
C PHE A 59 1.17 -4.00 6.58
N GLY A 60 2.48 -4.08 6.37
CA GLY A 60 3.10 -3.98 5.04
C GLY A 60 2.67 -5.12 4.12
N GLY A 61 2.41 -6.31 4.67
CA GLY A 61 1.85 -7.44 3.92
C GLY A 61 0.43 -7.17 3.42
N PHE A 62 -0.45 -6.63 4.27
CA PHE A 62 -1.78 -6.18 3.84
C PHE A 62 -1.72 -5.07 2.80
N HIS A 63 -0.80 -4.11 2.96
CA HIS A 63 -0.59 -3.07 1.95
C HIS A 63 -0.12 -3.66 0.61
N LEU A 64 0.70 -4.71 0.63
CA LEU A 64 1.12 -5.40 -0.58
C LEU A 64 -0.04 -6.11 -1.30
N LEU A 65 -0.92 -6.77 -0.55
CA LEU A 65 -2.16 -7.33 -1.10
C LEU A 65 -3.07 -6.24 -1.67
N PHE A 66 -3.18 -5.11 -0.97
CA PHE A 66 -3.92 -3.95 -1.46
C PHE A 66 -3.29 -3.37 -2.74
N SER A 67 -1.97 -3.31 -2.87
CA SER A 67 -1.30 -2.90 -4.10
C SER A 67 -1.67 -3.84 -5.27
N VAL A 68 -1.71 -5.16 -5.07
CA VAL A 68 -2.16 -6.10 -6.13
C VAL A 68 -3.60 -5.81 -6.53
N TYR A 69 -4.48 -5.60 -5.56
CA TYR A 69 -5.87 -5.20 -5.80
C TYR A 69 -5.98 -3.90 -6.62
N MET A 70 -5.19 -2.87 -6.29
CA MET A 70 -5.17 -1.59 -7.00
C MET A 70 -4.61 -1.71 -8.42
N ILE A 71 -3.65 -2.62 -8.65
CA ILE A 71 -3.12 -2.93 -9.99
C ILE A 71 -4.21 -3.58 -10.85
N ILE A 72 -4.95 -4.55 -10.31
CA ILE A 72 -6.04 -5.22 -11.04
C ILE A 72 -7.10 -4.20 -11.48
N GLY A 73 -7.46 -3.27 -10.61
CA GLY A 73 -8.27 -2.13 -11.01
C GLY A 73 -9.76 -2.43 -11.07
N ILE A 74 -10.34 -3.09 -10.05
CA ILE A 74 -11.77 -3.46 -10.05
C ILE A 74 -12.63 -2.17 -10.14
N PRO A 75 -13.55 -2.06 -11.11
CA PRO A 75 -14.41 -0.89 -11.26
C PRO A 75 -15.24 -0.60 -10.00
N SER A 76 -15.60 0.67 -9.78
CA SER A 76 -16.36 1.14 -8.60
C SER A 76 -15.61 1.09 -7.26
N THR A 77 -14.29 0.88 -7.27
CA THR A 77 -13.49 0.76 -6.04
C THR A 77 -12.48 1.87 -5.85
N GLY A 78 -12.35 2.77 -6.82
CA GLY A 78 -11.39 3.88 -6.78
C GLY A 78 -9.99 3.54 -7.24
N SER A 79 -9.82 2.35 -7.83
CA SER A 79 -8.63 1.96 -8.57
C SER A 79 -8.80 2.25 -10.07
N ALA A 80 -8.03 3.19 -10.60
CA ALA A 80 -7.84 3.35 -12.05
C ALA A 80 -6.75 2.37 -12.56
N GLY A 81 -6.92 1.08 -12.24
CA GLY A 81 -5.96 0.02 -12.57
C GLY A 81 -6.20 -0.57 -13.96
N LEU A 82 -5.72 -1.80 -14.17
CA LEU A 82 -5.62 -2.42 -15.48
C LEU A 82 -6.97 -2.64 -16.17
N ILE A 83 -7.98 -3.16 -15.44
CA ILE A 83 -9.33 -3.38 -15.99
C ILE A 83 -9.97 -2.05 -16.42
N GLN A 84 -9.96 -1.05 -15.54
CA GLN A 84 -10.52 0.27 -15.83
C GLN A 84 -9.82 0.93 -17.03
N THR A 85 -8.50 0.78 -17.12
CA THR A 85 -7.70 1.31 -18.23
C THR A 85 -8.11 0.69 -19.57
N ILE A 86 -8.27 -0.64 -19.63
CA ILE A 86 -8.71 -1.35 -20.83
C ILE A 86 -10.12 -0.92 -21.23
N GLN A 87 -11.03 -0.76 -20.28
CA GLN A 87 -12.40 -0.30 -20.54
C GLN A 87 -12.41 1.10 -21.19
N MET A 88 -11.60 2.03 -20.68
CA MET A 88 -11.53 3.39 -21.25
C MET A 88 -10.99 3.39 -22.69
N PHE A 89 -9.99 2.56 -23.00
CA PHE A 89 -9.52 2.40 -24.38
C PHE A 89 -10.59 1.76 -25.28
N SER A 90 -11.29 0.73 -24.79
CA SER A 90 -12.34 0.04 -25.56
C SER A 90 -13.54 0.94 -25.87
N GLN A 91 -13.81 1.94 -25.03
CA GLN A 91 -14.89 2.91 -25.23
C GLN A 91 -14.45 4.14 -26.06
N GLY A 92 -13.21 4.17 -26.54
CA GLY A 92 -12.68 5.28 -27.34
C GLY A 92 -12.22 6.50 -26.54
N HIS A 93 -12.16 6.41 -25.21
CA HIS A 93 -11.72 7.49 -24.32
C HIS A 93 -10.19 7.51 -24.17
N LEU A 94 -9.49 7.96 -25.20
CA LEU A 94 -8.03 7.93 -25.28
C LEU A 94 -7.33 8.62 -24.09
N VAL A 95 -7.79 9.81 -23.69
CA VAL A 95 -7.16 10.57 -22.59
C VAL A 95 -7.29 9.84 -21.25
N ALA A 96 -8.49 9.32 -20.95
CA ALA A 96 -8.74 8.56 -19.72
C ALA A 96 -7.96 7.24 -19.72
N GLY A 97 -7.87 6.56 -20.87
CA GLY A 97 -7.06 5.35 -21.05
C GLY A 97 -5.58 5.60 -20.81
N ILE A 98 -4.99 6.65 -21.39
CA ILE A 98 -3.57 6.99 -21.20
C ILE A 98 -3.27 7.29 -19.73
N LEU A 99 -4.12 8.09 -19.06
CA LEU A 99 -3.94 8.40 -17.64
C LEU A 99 -4.15 7.17 -16.74
N GLY A 100 -5.07 6.28 -17.10
CA GLY A 100 -5.24 4.97 -16.46
C GLY A 100 -4.00 4.09 -16.63
N ALA A 101 -3.36 4.10 -17.79
CA ALA A 101 -2.12 3.36 -18.03
C ALA A 101 -0.98 3.88 -17.16
N PHE A 102 -0.82 5.21 -17.03
CA PHE A 102 0.14 5.79 -16.09
C PHE A 102 -0.16 5.42 -14.63
N ALA A 103 -1.42 5.45 -14.23
CA ALA A 103 -1.83 5.03 -12.89
C ALA A 103 -1.52 3.55 -12.63
N THR A 104 -1.83 2.68 -13.60
CA THR A 104 -1.56 1.23 -13.54
C THR A 104 -0.07 0.95 -13.46
N ALA A 105 0.74 1.65 -14.27
CA ALA A 105 2.20 1.56 -14.23
C ALA A 105 2.75 2.01 -12.87
N GLY A 106 2.23 3.12 -12.32
CA GLY A 106 2.61 3.62 -11.00
C GLY A 106 2.31 2.62 -9.88
N TRP A 107 1.10 2.04 -9.87
CA TRP A 107 0.71 0.99 -8.91
C TRP A 107 1.57 -0.26 -9.06
N THR A 108 1.91 -0.65 -10.29
CA THR A 108 2.77 -1.81 -10.57
C THR A 108 4.18 -1.59 -10.05
N LEU A 109 4.78 -0.43 -10.36
CA LEU A 109 6.11 -0.08 -9.88
C LEU A 109 6.16 -0.01 -8.36
N GLN A 110 5.16 0.62 -7.73
CA GLN A 110 5.06 0.70 -6.28
C GLN A 110 4.87 -0.68 -5.64
N GLY A 111 3.99 -1.53 -6.19
CA GLY A 111 3.75 -2.88 -5.68
C GLY A 111 4.97 -3.78 -5.79
N VAL A 112 5.65 -3.78 -6.94
CA VAL A 112 6.89 -4.55 -7.16
C VAL A 112 8.01 -4.03 -6.26
N GLY A 113 8.18 -2.71 -6.15
CA GLY A 113 9.16 -2.11 -5.24
C GLY A 113 8.89 -2.48 -3.78
N SER A 114 7.64 -2.40 -3.33
CA SER A 114 7.24 -2.83 -1.99
C SER A 114 7.49 -4.32 -1.76
N ALA A 115 7.21 -5.20 -2.74
CA ALA A 115 7.50 -6.63 -2.64
C ALA A 115 9.01 -6.90 -2.53
N PHE A 116 9.81 -6.18 -3.31
CA PHE A 116 11.27 -6.29 -3.27
C PHE A 116 11.82 -5.91 -1.89
N TYR A 117 11.41 -4.74 -1.36
CA TYR A 117 11.82 -4.31 -0.02
C TYR A 117 11.32 -5.27 1.06
N TYR A 118 10.08 -5.75 0.95
CA TYR A 118 9.54 -6.71 1.89
C TYR A 118 10.41 -7.97 1.98
N ARG A 119 10.84 -8.51 0.83
CA ARG A 119 11.76 -9.65 0.76
C ARG A 119 13.14 -9.33 1.34
N GLN A 120 13.68 -8.15 1.05
CA GLN A 120 14.99 -7.74 1.57
C GLN A 120 14.96 -7.60 3.10
N ILE A 121 13.91 -6.99 3.63
CA ILE A 121 13.70 -6.83 5.07
C ILE A 121 13.52 -8.19 5.74
N TRP A 122 12.77 -9.10 5.10
CA TRP A 122 12.62 -10.48 5.57
C TRP A 122 13.98 -11.18 5.70
N TYR A 123 14.83 -11.06 4.68
CA TYR A 123 16.17 -11.64 4.71
C TYR A 123 17.02 -11.06 5.84
N HIS A 124 17.03 -9.73 6.02
CA HIS A 124 17.75 -9.07 7.13
C HIS A 124 17.26 -9.57 8.49
N HIS A 125 15.94 -9.58 8.69
CA HIS A 125 15.30 -10.07 9.90
C HIS A 125 15.71 -11.52 10.23
N THR A 126 15.69 -12.41 9.23
CA THR A 126 16.04 -13.82 9.41
C THR A 126 17.53 -14.00 9.68
N ALA A 127 18.40 -13.25 8.99
CA ALA A 127 19.84 -13.27 9.24
C ALA A 127 20.20 -12.76 10.65
N ALA A 128 19.46 -11.80 11.19
CA ALA A 128 19.60 -11.30 12.55
C ALA A 128 19.06 -12.26 13.63
N GLY A 129 18.46 -13.39 13.25
CA GLY A 129 17.93 -14.39 14.19
C GLY A 129 16.70 -13.92 14.95
N HIS A 130 15.94 -12.96 14.42
CA HIS A 130 14.71 -12.52 15.03
C HIS A 130 13.63 -13.61 14.94
N THR A 131 12.91 -13.82 16.05
CA THR A 131 11.85 -14.83 16.17
C THR A 131 10.59 -14.22 16.76
N MET A 132 9.46 -14.86 16.49
CA MET A 132 8.16 -14.46 17.05
C MET A 132 8.14 -14.50 18.58
N ASP A 133 8.83 -15.45 19.20
CA ASP A 133 8.90 -15.53 20.67
C ASP A 133 9.68 -14.35 21.26
N LYS A 134 10.76 -13.91 20.60
CA LYS A 134 11.47 -12.68 20.97
C LYS A 134 10.56 -11.46 20.83
N ALA A 135 9.79 -11.38 19.75
CA ALA A 135 8.84 -10.28 19.54
C ALA A 135 7.73 -10.24 20.62
N LYS A 136 7.20 -11.41 21.04
CA LYS A 136 6.22 -11.51 22.13
C LYS A 136 6.82 -11.07 23.47
N ALA A 137 8.06 -11.46 23.75
CA ALA A 137 8.76 -11.04 24.96
C ALA A 137 9.02 -9.52 24.98
N GLU A 138 9.44 -8.93 23.85
CA GLU A 138 9.60 -7.49 23.69
C GLU A 138 8.27 -6.74 23.89
N LEU A 139 7.17 -7.27 23.34
CA LEU A 139 5.84 -6.70 23.53
C LEU A 139 5.37 -6.78 24.99
N ALA A 140 5.62 -7.89 25.68
CA ALA A 140 5.26 -8.06 27.09
C ALA A 140 6.07 -7.10 28.00
N ASN A 141 7.35 -6.89 27.70
CA ASN A 141 8.23 -6.04 28.51
C ASN A 141 8.03 -4.54 28.28
N HIS A 142 7.71 -4.11 27.05
CA HIS A 142 7.58 -2.69 26.71
C HIS A 142 6.13 -2.20 26.60
N GLY A 143 5.17 -3.12 26.42
CA GLY A 143 3.78 -2.81 26.16
C GLY A 143 3.55 -2.10 24.81
N ALA A 144 2.30 -2.11 24.34
CA ALA A 144 1.93 -1.40 23.10
C ALA A 144 2.14 0.12 23.20
N LYS A 145 2.18 0.68 24.42
CA LYS A 145 2.32 2.12 24.64
C LYS A 145 3.70 2.65 24.23
N ALA A 146 4.76 1.89 24.50
CA ALA A 146 6.13 2.26 24.12
C ALA A 146 6.33 2.37 22.60
N TYR A 147 5.51 1.67 21.81
CA TYR A 147 5.51 1.77 20.35
C TYR A 147 5.08 3.16 19.86
N PHE A 148 4.05 3.74 20.49
CA PHE A 148 3.49 5.02 20.07
C PHE A 148 4.21 6.22 20.69
N THR A 149 4.73 6.08 21.91
CA THR A 149 5.29 7.21 22.70
C THR A 149 6.79 7.43 22.57
N ARG A 150 7.57 6.46 22.07
CA ARG A 150 9.01 6.67 21.81
C ARG A 150 9.18 7.25 20.41
N GLY A 151 9.19 8.58 20.34
CA GLY A 151 9.80 9.34 19.25
C GLY A 151 11.31 9.19 19.28
#